data_AF-A0A644WLD3-F1
#
_entry.id   AF-A0A644WLD3-F1
#
_cell.length_a   1.000
_cell.length_b   1.000
_cell.length_c   1.000
_cell.angle_alpha   90.00
_cell.angle_beta   90.00
_cell.angle_gamma   90.00
#
_symmetry.space_group_name_H-M   'P 1'
#
loop_
_entity.id
_entity.type
_entity.pdbx_description
1 polymer ?
#
loop_
_entity_poly.entity_id
_entity_poly.type
_entity_poly.pdbx_seq_one_letter_code
_entity_poly.pdbx_strand_id
1 'polypeptide(L)' 'MKKETIGNNAGLVWQALQNGEMEVKAVKKATKLTEKDLNLALGWLAREGKVNFKEVEKELFVSLA' A
#
# COMPACT_ATOMS: atom_id res chain seq x y z
N MET A 1 -0.55 -14.40 9.58
CA MET A 1 0.42 -14.07 8.51
C MET A 1 1.78 -13.81 9.16
N LYS A 2 2.88 -14.28 8.57
CA LYS A 2 4.24 -14.08 9.12
C LYS A 2 4.76 -12.68 8.75
N LYS A 3 5.63 -12.09 9.59
CA LYS A 3 6.22 -10.77 9.34
C LYS A 3 6.94 -10.69 7.98
N GLU A 4 7.63 -11.76 7.58
CA GLU A 4 8.29 -11.86 6.27
C GLU A 4 7.31 -11.71 5.10
N THR A 5 6.14 -12.33 5.17
CA THR A 5 5.10 -12.20 4.14
C THR A 5 4.58 -10.77 4.05
N ILE A 6 4.39 -10.10 5.20
CA ILE A 6 3.96 -8.69 5.24
C ILE A 6 5.02 -7.80 4.61
N GLY A 7 6.30 -8.03 4.93
CA GLY A 7 7.43 -7.29 4.33
C GLY A 7 7.53 -7.49 2.81
N ASN A 8 7.38 -8.72 2.32
CA ASN A 8 7.37 -8.99 0.88
C ASN A 8 6.19 -8.30 0.18
N ASN A 9 5.00 -8.35 0.76
CA ASN A 9 3.82 -7.66 0.23
C ASN A 9 3.99 -6.13 0.27
N ALA A 10 4.64 -5.59 1.31
CA ALA A 10 4.99 -4.19 1.40
C ALA A 10 5.96 -3.77 0.28
N GLY A 11 6.90 -4.63 -0.10
CA GLY A 11 7.75 -4.41 -1.27
C GLY A 11 6.96 -4.30 -2.57
N LEU A 12 5.97 -5.17 -2.78
CA LEU A 12 5.08 -5.10 -3.96
C LEU A 12 4.28 -3.80 -3.99
N VAL A 13 3.72 -3.39 -2.85
CA VAL A 13 2.98 -2.12 -2.72
C VAL A 13 3.88 -0.92 -2.99
N TRP A 14 5.08 -0.91 -2.40
CA TRP A 14 6.06 0.16 -2.61
C TRP A 14 6.49 0.29 -4.08
N GLN A 15 6.67 -0.84 -4.76
CA GLN A 15 6.98 -0.88 -6.19
C GLN A 15 5.82 -0.36 -7.05
N ALA A 16 4.57 -0.69 -6.70
CA ALA A 16 3.40 -0.20 -7.42
C ALA A 16 3.28 1.35 -7.34
N LEU A 17 3.68 1.93 -6.21
CA LEU A 17 3.62 3.37 -5.95
C LEU A 17 4.80 4.18 -6.51
N GLN A 18 5.79 3.53 -7.15
CA GLN A 18 6.92 4.23 -7.78
C GLN A 18 6.48 5.22 -8.87
N ASN A 19 5.33 4.97 -9.51
CA ASN A 19 4.81 5.80 -10.59
C ASN A 19 3.92 6.95 -10.09
N GLY A 20 3.79 7.14 -8.77
CA GLY A 20 3.05 8.24 -8.16
C GLY A 20 1.90 7.81 -7.27
N GLU A 21 1.05 8.78 -6.95
CA GLU A 21 -0.15 8.58 -6.13
C GLU A 21 -1.15 7.65 -6.82
N MET A 22 -1.71 6.71 -6.06
CA MET A 22 -2.72 5.77 -6.54
C MET A 22 -3.86 5.64 -5.53
N GLU A 23 -5.08 5.44 -6.05
CA GLU A 23 -6.20 5.02 -5.20
C GLU A 23 -5.91 3.63 -4.61
N VAL A 24 -6.25 3.40 -3.34
CA VAL A 24 -6.02 2.10 -2.66
C VAL A 24 -6.66 0.92 -3.42
N LYS A 25 -7.82 1.13 -4.06
CA LYS A 25 -8.43 0.09 -4.92
C LYS A 25 -7.57 -0.23 -6.15
N ALA A 26 -6.91 0.77 -6.74
CA ALA A 26 -5.99 0.58 -7.87
C ALA A 26 -4.71 -0.16 -7.43
N VAL A 27 -4.17 0.15 -6.25
CA VAL A 27 -3.02 -0.59 -5.66
C VAL A 27 -3.38 -2.06 -5.44
N LYS A 28 -4.57 -2.35 -4.92
CA LYS A 28 -5.08 -3.73 -4.75
C LYS A 28 -5.08 -4.50 -6.07
N LYS A 29 -5.55 -3.87 -7.15
CA LYS A 29 -5.57 -4.47 -8.50
C LYS A 29 -4.16 -4.68 -9.06
N ALA A 30 -3.28 -3.70 -8.92
CA ALA A 30 -1.90 -3.75 -9.44
C ALA A 30 -1.06 -4.82 -8.75
N THR A 31 -1.20 -4.96 -7.43
CA THR A 31 -0.45 -5.92 -6.62
C THR A 31 -1.08 -7.30 -6.54
N LYS A 32 -2.35 -7.44 -6.96
CA LYS A 32 -3.18 -8.66 -6.85
C LYS A 32 -3.29 -9.21 -5.43
N LEU A 33 -3.13 -8.35 -4.43
CA LEU A 33 -3.24 -8.71 -3.02
C LEU A 33 -4.70 -8.76 -2.59
N THR A 34 -4.96 -9.57 -1.56
CA THR A 34 -6.22 -9.48 -0.83
C THR A 34 -6.28 -8.18 -0.04
N GLU A 35 -7.48 -7.75 0.35
CA GLU A 35 -7.64 -6.53 1.13
C GLU A 35 -6.89 -6.57 2.46
N LYS A 36 -6.95 -7.73 3.12
CA LYS A 36 -6.24 -7.97 4.37
C LYS A 36 -4.73 -7.82 4.19
N ASP A 37 -4.18 -8.38 3.11
CA ASP A 37 -2.74 -8.38 2.84
C ASP A 37 -2.25 -6.98 2.44
N LEU A 38 -3.05 -6.27 1.64
CA LEU A 38 -2.80 -4.88 1.29
C LEU A 38 -2.79 -3.99 2.53
N ASN A 39 -3.78 -4.10 3.41
CA ASN A 39 -3.86 -3.26 4.61
C ASN A 39 -2.69 -3.53 5.57
N LEU A 40 -2.26 -4.79 5.71
CA LEU A 40 -1.07 -5.14 6.50
C LEU A 40 0.22 -4.57 5.87
N ALA A 41 0.35 -4.65 4.55
CA ALA A 41 1.48 -4.10 3.81
C ALA A 41 1.54 -2.57 3.92
N LEU A 42 0.41 -1.88 3.75
CA LEU A 42 0.29 -0.43 3.92
C LEU A 42 0.62 -0.02 5.36
N GLY A 43 0.10 -0.73 6.36
CA GLY A 43 0.44 -0.48 7.77
C GLY A 43 1.93 -0.70 8.08
N TRP A 44 2.56 -1.67 7.41
CA TRP A 44 4.00 -1.90 7.54
C TRP A 44 4.82 -0.73 6.96
N LEU A 45 4.46 -0.25 5.77
CA LEU A 45 5.10 0.93 5.17
C LEU A 45 4.86 2.21 5.97
N ALA A 46 3.65 2.38 6.52
CA ALA A 46 3.30 3.52 7.37
C ALA A 46 4.12 3.55 8.66
N ARG A 47 4.33 2.39 9.30
CA ARG A 47 5.23 2.25 10.46
C ARG A 47 6.66 2.70 10.14
N GLU A 48 7.10 2.51 8.90
CA GLU A 48 8.42 2.91 8.42
C GLU A 48 8.47 4.36 7.89
N GLY A 49 7.33 5.08 7.88
CA GLY A 49 7.24 6.44 7.36
C GLY A 49 7.44 6.54 5.84
N LYS A 50 7.15 5.46 5.09
CA LYS A 50 7.43 5.38 3.64
C LYS A 50 6.25 5.75 2.73
N VAL A 51 5.08 5.99 3.31
CA VAL A 51 3.85 6.28 2.55
C VAL A 51 3.07 7.41 3.18
N ASN A 52 2.41 8.20 2.33
CA ASN A 52 1.44 9.22 2.70
C ASN A 52 0.04 8.77 2.31
N PHE A 53 -0.96 9.20 3.08
CA PHE A 53 -2.37 8.91 2.80
C PHE A 53 -3.14 10.21 2.61
N LYS A 54 -4.04 10.21 1.63
CA LYS A 54 -4.87 11.36 1.30
C LYS A 54 -6.29 10.89 1.00
N GLU A 55 -7.28 11.53 1.62
CA GLU A 55 -8.68 11.25 1.34
C GLU A 55 -9.25 12.34 0.43
N VAL A 56 -9.87 11.94 -0.68
CA VAL A 56 -10.53 12.83 -1.65
C VAL A 56 -11.89 12.24 -1.96
N GLU A 57 -12.97 12.99 -1.72
CA GLU A 57 -14.34 12.55 -2.03
C GLU A 57 -14.71 11.14 -1.49
N LYS A 58 -14.21 10.78 -0.30
CA LYS A 58 -14.36 9.46 0.35
C LYS A 58 -13.55 8.32 -0.27
N GLU A 59 -12.65 8.63 -1.19
CA GLU A 59 -11.67 7.69 -1.72
C GLU A 59 -10.30 7.91 -1.07
N LEU A 60 -9.65 6.81 -0.72
CA LEU A 60 -8.33 6.82 -0.09
C LEU A 60 -7.26 6.64 -1.17
N PHE A 61 -6.36 7.61 -1.23
CA PHE A 61 -5.17 7.62 -2.07
C PHE A 61 -3.94 7.40 -1.20
N VAL A 62 -2.94 6.76 -1.79
CA VAL A 62 -1.65 6.50 -1.18
C VAL A 62 -0.54 6.86 -2.16
N SER A 63 0.53 7.47 -1.64
CA SER A 63 1.74 7.84 -2.37
C SER A 63 2.97 7.52 -1.51
N LEU A 64 4.15 7.51 -2.12
CA LEU A 64 5.40 7.41 -1.35
C LEU A 64 5.66 8.74 -0.62
N ALA A 65 6.27 8.63 0.57
CA ALA A 65 6.64 9.78 1.39
C ALA A 65 7.92 10.50 0.92
#